data_AF-S8DF55-F1
#
_entry.id   AF-S8DF55-F1
#
_cell.length_a   1.000
_cell.length_b   1.000
_cell.length_c   1.000
_cell.angle_alpha   90.00
_cell.angle_beta   90.00
_cell.angle_gamma   90.00
#
_symmetry.space_group_name_H-M   'P 1'
#
loop_
_entity.id
_entity.type
_entity.pdbx_description
1 polymer ?
#
loop_
_entity_poly.entity_id
_entity_poly.type
_entity_poly.pdbx_seq_one_letter_code
_entity_poly.pdbx_strand_id
1 'polypeptide(L)'
;SIGPSMFEGEALGLNAMHETRSIRVPKPFKVGSLPTGGSYMIMEFIEFAVSRGDQSALGRKLGEMHKAGKSEKGFGFDVDNTIGSTPQINTWTSDWIEFYGVHRLGYQLELVKKQHGDSLIYEKGMRLVKNMAALFEGAAVEPCLLHGDLWSGNISTDKNGEPVILDPACY
;
A
#
# COMPACT_ATOMS: atom_id res chain seq x y z
N SER A 1 6.59 8.55 18.63
CA SER A 1 6.36 7.09 18.60
C SER A 1 5.47 6.79 17.41
N ILE A 2 5.58 5.58 16.86
CA ILE A 2 4.57 5.08 15.92
C ILE A 2 3.26 4.97 16.70
N GLY A 3 2.25 5.72 16.29
CA GLY A 3 0.94 5.71 16.93
C GLY A 3 0.15 4.44 16.60
N PRO A 4 -0.98 4.19 17.27
CA PRO A 4 -1.89 3.09 16.92
C PRO A 4 -2.37 3.15 15.46
N SER A 5 -2.38 4.35 14.86
CA SER A 5 -2.80 4.58 13.47
C SER A 5 -2.02 3.77 12.42
N MET A 6 -0.74 3.45 12.66
CA MET A 6 0.04 2.61 11.73
C MET A 6 -0.54 1.19 11.67
N PHE A 7 -0.69 0.54 12.83
CA PHE A 7 -1.24 -0.82 12.89
C PHE A 7 -2.72 -0.87 12.51
N GLU A 8 -3.50 0.18 12.82
CA GLU A 8 -4.88 0.31 12.36
C GLU A 8 -4.96 0.33 10.82
N GLY A 9 -4.11 1.12 10.16
CA GLY A 9 -4.02 1.16 8.70
C GLY A 9 -3.58 -0.18 8.09
N GLU A 10 -2.59 -0.82 8.69
CA GLU A 10 -2.09 -2.15 8.27
C GLU A 10 -3.18 -3.22 8.40
N ALA A 11 -3.90 -3.25 9.53
CA ALA A 11 -4.99 -4.20 9.77
C ALA A 11 -6.17 -4.01 8.81
N LEU A 12 -6.51 -2.76 8.48
CA LEU A 12 -7.52 -2.48 7.46
C LEU A 12 -7.07 -2.93 6.07
N GLY A 13 -5.80 -2.69 5.71
CA GLY A 13 -5.22 -3.17 4.45
C GLY A 13 -5.22 -4.69 4.35
N LEU A 14 -4.78 -5.40 5.40
CA LEU A 14 -4.80 -6.86 5.45
C LEU A 14 -6.23 -7.42 5.35
N ASN A 15 -7.21 -6.81 6.02
CA ASN A 15 -8.61 -7.20 5.89
C ASN A 15 -9.13 -7.01 4.47
N ALA A 16 -8.87 -5.85 3.85
CA ALA A 16 -9.30 -5.57 2.47
C ALA A 16 -8.73 -6.61 1.50
N MET A 17 -7.44 -6.95 1.61
CA MET A 17 -6.83 -7.98 0.78
C MET A 17 -7.39 -9.38 1.07
N HIS A 18 -7.61 -9.71 2.35
CA HIS A 18 -8.19 -10.99 2.76
C HIS A 18 -9.60 -11.21 2.18
N GLU A 19 -10.42 -10.15 2.15
CA GLU A 19 -11.78 -10.18 1.62
C GLU A 19 -11.85 -10.46 0.10
N THR A 20 -10.79 -10.15 -0.65
CA THR A 20 -10.72 -10.48 -2.09
C THR A 20 -10.64 -11.99 -2.36
N ARG A 21 -10.29 -12.80 -1.35
CA ARG A 21 -10.13 -14.27 -1.45
C ARG A 21 -9.19 -14.71 -2.60
N SER A 22 -8.14 -13.93 -2.84
CA SER A 22 -7.21 -14.11 -3.96
C SER A 22 -5.85 -14.68 -3.51
N ILE A 23 -4.90 -13.80 -3.16
CA ILE A 23 -3.59 -14.09 -2.59
C ILE A 23 -3.67 -14.27 -1.08
N ARG A 24 -2.79 -15.09 -0.51
CA ARG A 24 -2.76 -15.33 0.94
C ARG A 24 -2.16 -14.11 1.65
N VAL A 25 -2.82 -13.68 2.70
CA VAL A 25 -2.36 -12.63 3.64
C VAL A 25 -2.68 -13.10 5.06
N PRO A 26 -1.90 -12.71 6.08
CA PRO A 26 -2.22 -13.05 7.47
C PRO A 26 -3.52 -12.37 7.88
N LYS A 27 -4.45 -13.14 8.45
CA LYS A 27 -5.71 -12.58 8.95
C LYS A 27 -5.45 -11.72 10.19
N PRO A 28 -5.78 -10.41 10.19
CA PRO A 28 -5.64 -9.58 11.37
C PRO A 28 -6.76 -9.89 12.37
N PHE A 29 -6.42 -9.92 13.66
CA PHE A 29 -7.36 -10.21 14.75
C PHE A 29 -7.63 -8.99 15.63
N LYS A 30 -6.61 -8.21 15.96
CA LYS A 30 -6.75 -7.06 16.85
C LYS A 30 -5.62 -6.05 16.70
N VAL A 31 -5.95 -4.78 16.87
CA VAL A 31 -5.01 -3.67 17.03
C VAL A 31 -5.32 -2.93 18.33
N GLY A 32 -4.33 -2.27 18.91
CA GLY A 32 -4.57 -1.43 20.06
C GLY A 32 -3.34 -0.74 20.63
N SER A 33 -3.57 0.10 21.63
CA SER A 33 -2.52 0.80 22.38
C SER A 33 -2.06 -0.02 23.58
N LEU A 34 -0.78 0.08 23.93
CA LEU A 34 -0.22 -0.51 25.15
C LEU A 34 -0.36 0.46 26.33
N PRO A 35 -0.73 -0.02 27.54
CA PRO A 35 -0.87 0.85 28.72
C PRO A 35 0.41 1.60 29.09
N THR A 36 1.57 1.04 28.77
CA THR A 36 2.90 1.61 29.06
C THR A 36 3.41 2.54 27.96
N GLY A 37 2.60 2.82 26.94
CA GLY A 37 3.02 3.52 25.72
C GLY A 37 3.47 2.56 24.62
N GLY A 38 3.13 2.90 23.38
CA GLY A 38 3.29 2.03 22.19
C GLY A 38 1.95 1.45 21.72
N SER A 39 2.01 0.62 20.69
CA SER A 39 0.87 -0.02 20.05
C SER A 39 1.21 -1.47 19.70
N TYR A 40 0.18 -2.27 19.41
CA TYR A 40 0.33 -3.67 19.03
C TYR A 40 -0.66 -4.06 17.94
N MET A 41 -0.32 -5.14 17.25
CA MET A 41 -1.18 -5.87 16.34
C MET A 41 -1.08 -7.37 16.61
N ILE A 42 -2.20 -8.07 16.50
CA ILE A 42 -2.31 -9.53 16.62
C ILE A 42 -2.93 -10.03 15.32
N MET A 43 -2.30 -11.03 14.70
CA MET A 43 -2.72 -11.62 13.43
C MET A 43 -2.42 -13.11 13.37
N GLU A 44 -2.88 -13.78 12.31
CA GLU A 44 -2.58 -15.17 12.00
C GLU A 44 -1.07 -15.43 11.96
N PHE A 45 -0.63 -16.46 12.68
CA PHE A 45 0.71 -16.99 12.52
C PHE A 45 0.76 -17.91 11.30
N ILE A 46 1.59 -17.56 10.32
CA ILE A 46 1.82 -18.37 9.12
C ILE A 46 3.24 -18.95 9.19
N GLU A 47 3.35 -20.27 9.09
CA GLU A 47 4.63 -20.96 8.98
C GLU A 47 5.15 -20.84 7.54
N PHE A 48 6.30 -20.16 7.39
CA PHE A 48 6.95 -19.96 6.10
C PHE A 48 7.88 -21.12 5.73
N ALA A 49 7.90 -21.47 4.45
CA ALA A 49 8.83 -22.42 3.89
C ALA A 49 10.14 -21.74 3.46
N VAL A 50 11.24 -22.50 3.42
CA VAL A 50 12.56 -22.06 2.92
C VAL A 50 12.61 -22.03 1.37
N SER A 51 11.47 -22.29 0.71
CA SER A 51 11.37 -22.33 -0.75
C SER A 51 11.56 -20.95 -1.38
N ARG A 52 12.04 -20.92 -2.63
CA ARG A 52 12.12 -19.69 -3.44
C ARG A 52 10.74 -19.16 -3.89
N GLY A 53 9.67 -19.89 -3.57
CA GLY A 53 8.29 -19.58 -3.96
C GLY A 53 8.03 -19.77 -5.46
N ASP A 54 6.76 -19.95 -5.83
CA ASP A 54 6.33 -19.95 -7.23
C ASP A 54 6.00 -18.52 -7.67
N GLN A 55 6.92 -17.92 -8.46
CA GLN A 55 6.75 -16.57 -9.00
C GLN A 55 5.57 -16.45 -9.97
N SER A 56 5.23 -17.53 -10.68
CA SER A 56 4.07 -17.55 -11.57
C SER A 56 2.78 -17.52 -10.76
N ALA A 57 2.71 -18.33 -9.69
CA ALA A 57 1.59 -18.30 -8.76
C ALA A 57 1.45 -16.92 -8.08
N LEU A 58 2.55 -16.32 -7.62
CA LEU A 58 2.56 -14.96 -7.06
C LEU A 58 1.94 -13.94 -8.02
N GLY A 59 2.42 -13.89 -9.27
CA GLY A 59 1.91 -12.95 -10.26
C GLY A 59 0.42 -13.15 -10.58
N ARG A 60 -0.02 -14.41 -10.72
CA ARG A 60 -1.43 -14.74 -10.96
C ARG A 60 -2.31 -14.32 -9.78
N LYS A 61 -1.91 -14.66 -8.56
CA LYS A 61 -2.66 -14.36 -7.33
C LYS A 61 -2.73 -12.85 -7.05
N LEU A 62 -1.65 -12.11 -7.33
CA LEU A 62 -1.65 -10.66 -7.25
C LEU A 62 -2.61 -10.03 -8.28
N GLY A 63 -2.61 -10.53 -9.52
CA GLY A 63 -3.56 -10.08 -10.55
C GLY A 63 -5.02 -10.39 -10.19
N GLU A 64 -5.30 -11.54 -9.57
CA GLU A 64 -6.62 -11.88 -9.02
C GLU A 64 -7.05 -10.87 -7.93
N MET A 65 -6.12 -10.46 -7.05
CA MET A 65 -6.38 -9.44 -6.02
C MET A 65 -6.77 -8.10 -6.63
N HIS A 66 -5.97 -7.59 -7.57
CA HIS A 66 -6.24 -6.31 -8.22
C HIS A 66 -7.60 -6.32 -8.93
N LYS A 67 -7.94 -7.43 -9.60
CA LYS A 67 -9.21 -7.55 -10.33
C LYS A 67 -10.44 -7.64 -9.43
N ALA A 68 -10.30 -8.24 -8.25
CA ALA A 68 -11.38 -8.45 -7.29
C ALA A 68 -11.60 -7.24 -6.36
N GLY A 69 -10.53 -6.56 -5.94
CA GLY A 69 -10.59 -5.40 -5.05
C GLY A 69 -10.94 -4.13 -5.80
N LYS A 70 -12.23 -3.90 -6.06
CA LYS A 70 -12.74 -2.69 -6.73
C LYS A 70 -13.29 -1.67 -5.73
N SER A 71 -13.29 -0.40 -6.12
CA SER A 71 -13.90 0.69 -5.36
C SER A 71 -14.72 1.60 -6.25
N GLU A 72 -15.95 1.90 -5.83
CA GLU A 72 -16.82 2.90 -6.46
C GLU A 72 -16.53 4.33 -5.97
N LYS A 73 -15.64 4.48 -4.96
CA LYS A 73 -15.26 5.80 -4.39
C LYS A 73 -14.15 6.50 -5.18
N GLY A 74 -13.52 5.82 -6.14
CA GLY A 74 -12.35 6.30 -6.89
C GLY A 74 -11.03 5.76 -6.31
N PHE A 75 -9.96 6.54 -6.44
CA PHE A 75 -8.60 6.22 -5.97
C PHE A 75 -8.37 6.75 -4.56
N GLY A 76 -7.88 5.91 -3.67
CA GLY A 76 -7.71 6.22 -2.25
C GLY A 76 -8.00 5.03 -1.36
N PHE A 77 -8.14 5.28 -0.06
CA PHE A 77 -8.46 4.25 0.93
C PHE A 77 -9.31 4.83 2.05
N ASP A 78 -9.99 3.97 2.81
CA ASP A 78 -10.90 4.41 3.86
C ASP A 78 -10.19 5.15 5.01
N VAL A 79 -8.89 4.93 5.16
CA VAL A 79 -8.04 5.65 6.12
C VAL A 79 -6.70 6.03 5.49
N ASP A 80 -6.15 7.15 5.95
CA ASP A 80 -4.72 7.41 5.79
C ASP A 80 -3.93 6.33 6.54
N ASN A 81 -2.86 5.85 5.92
CA ASN A 81 -1.97 4.87 6.51
C ASN A 81 -0.52 5.35 6.37
N THR A 82 0.44 4.44 6.31
CA THR A 82 1.86 4.78 6.20
C THR A 82 2.56 3.88 5.19
N ILE A 83 3.53 4.45 4.47
CA ILE A 83 4.52 3.72 3.68
C ILE A 83 5.86 3.77 4.41
N GLY A 84 6.24 2.65 5.02
CA GLY A 84 7.21 2.66 6.12
C GLY A 84 6.70 3.53 7.27
N SER A 85 7.49 4.50 7.73
CA SER A 85 7.07 5.47 8.77
C SER A 85 6.44 6.75 8.22
N THR A 86 6.39 6.91 6.90
CA THR A 86 5.94 8.16 6.27
C THR A 86 4.43 8.13 6.11
N PRO A 87 3.69 9.20 6.51
CA PRO A 87 2.25 9.26 6.27
C PRO A 87 1.94 9.11 4.78
N GLN A 88 0.95 8.27 4.49
CA GLN A 88 0.41 8.07 3.16
C GLN A 88 -1.03 8.57 3.15
N ILE A 89 -1.25 9.67 2.45
CA ILE A 89 -2.55 10.34 2.34
C ILE A 89 -3.41 9.58 1.34
N ASN A 90 -4.62 9.20 1.75
CA ASN A 90 -5.51 8.32 1.01
C ASN A 90 -6.88 8.96 0.74
N THR A 91 -6.96 10.28 0.82
CA THR A 91 -8.13 11.06 0.41
C THR A 91 -8.63 10.61 -0.96
N TRP A 92 -9.91 10.26 -1.02
CA TRP A 92 -10.56 9.80 -2.24
C TRP A 92 -10.53 10.87 -3.34
N THR A 93 -10.21 10.43 -4.55
CA THR A 93 -10.20 11.25 -5.77
C THR A 93 -10.77 10.43 -6.92
N SER A 94 -11.37 11.08 -7.91
CA SER A 94 -11.92 10.41 -9.09
C SER A 94 -10.91 10.24 -10.23
N ASP A 95 -9.78 10.95 -10.19
CA ASP A 95 -8.78 10.96 -11.25
C ASP A 95 -7.42 10.45 -10.74
N TRP A 96 -6.86 9.46 -11.44
CA TRP A 96 -5.60 8.83 -11.03
C TRP A 96 -4.41 9.80 -11.12
N ILE A 97 -4.39 10.66 -12.14
CA ILE A 97 -3.27 11.58 -12.37
C ILE A 97 -3.23 12.62 -11.24
N GLU A 98 -4.40 13.12 -10.83
CA GLU A 98 -4.56 13.96 -9.65
C GLU A 98 -4.13 13.22 -8.38
N PHE A 99 -4.66 12.02 -8.12
CA PHE A 99 -4.33 11.22 -6.95
C PHE A 99 -2.82 11.02 -6.79
N TYR A 100 -2.20 10.48 -7.83
CA TYR A 100 -0.77 10.12 -7.81
C TYR A 100 0.10 11.38 -7.81
N GLY A 101 -0.31 12.42 -8.53
CA GLY A 101 0.39 13.70 -8.59
C GLY A 101 0.41 14.42 -7.25
N VAL A 102 -0.72 14.46 -6.54
CA VAL A 102 -0.89 15.20 -5.28
C VAL A 102 -0.49 14.34 -4.07
N HIS A 103 -1.13 13.18 -3.91
CA HIS A 103 -1.05 12.37 -2.69
C HIS A 103 0.10 11.36 -2.67
N ARG A 104 0.80 11.15 -3.81
CA ARG A 104 2.05 10.37 -3.85
C ARG A 104 3.24 11.28 -4.12
N LEU A 105 3.48 11.64 -5.38
CA LEU A 105 4.69 12.38 -5.76
C LEU A 105 4.77 13.75 -5.08
N GLY A 106 3.72 14.56 -5.16
CA GLY A 106 3.68 15.91 -4.60
C GLY A 106 3.95 15.93 -3.10
N TYR A 107 3.29 15.05 -2.34
CA TYR A 107 3.50 14.92 -0.90
C TYR A 107 4.97 14.62 -0.54
N GLN A 108 5.60 13.65 -1.22
CA GLN A 108 6.99 13.28 -0.97
C GLN A 108 7.96 14.42 -1.33
N LEU A 109 7.71 15.13 -2.44
CA LEU A 109 8.53 16.27 -2.87
C LEU A 109 8.46 17.43 -1.86
N GLU A 110 7.28 17.76 -1.36
CA GLU A 110 7.11 18.75 -0.30
C GLU A 110 7.84 18.32 0.99
N LEU A 111 7.76 17.04 1.34
CA LEU A 111 8.44 16.50 2.52
C LEU A 111 9.95 16.65 2.42
N VAL A 112 10.55 16.27 1.28
CA VAL A 112 11.98 16.40 1.03
C VAL A 112 12.42 17.87 1.05
N LYS A 113 11.67 18.76 0.40
CA LYS A 113 11.95 20.21 0.43
C LYS A 113 11.92 20.76 1.86
N LYS A 114 10.91 20.38 2.65
CA LYS A 114 10.75 20.83 4.04
C LYS A 114 11.86 20.32 4.95
N GLN A 115 12.26 19.06 4.80
CA GLN A 115 13.25 18.43 5.69
C GLN A 115 14.70 18.76 5.31
N HIS A 116 14.98 18.89 4.02
CA HIS A 116 16.36 19.00 3.51
C HIS A 116 16.64 20.31 2.76
N GLY A 117 15.63 21.15 2.54
CA GLY A 117 15.79 22.40 1.78
C GLY A 117 16.02 22.19 0.29
N ASP A 118 15.86 20.97 -0.23
CA ASP A 118 16.13 20.65 -1.63
C ASP A 118 15.04 21.20 -2.55
N SER A 119 15.22 22.46 -2.96
CA SER A 119 14.31 23.13 -3.90
C SER A 119 14.48 22.62 -5.33
N LEU A 120 15.65 22.08 -5.68
CA LEU A 120 15.92 21.62 -7.05
C LEU A 120 15.14 20.34 -7.37
N ILE A 121 15.14 19.35 -6.46
CA ILE A 121 14.33 18.14 -6.66
C ILE A 121 12.84 18.47 -6.66
N TYR A 122 12.42 19.38 -5.79
CA TYR A 122 11.04 19.84 -5.72
C TYR A 122 10.57 20.48 -7.04
N GLU A 123 11.30 21.47 -7.56
CA GLU A 123 10.93 22.17 -8.79
C GLU A 123 10.89 21.22 -9.99
N LYS A 124 11.88 20.33 -10.12
CA LYS A 124 11.90 19.32 -11.18
C LYS A 124 10.75 18.32 -11.05
N GLY A 125 10.48 17.87 -9.83
CA GLY A 125 9.40 16.93 -9.53
C GLY A 125 8.02 17.55 -9.79
N MET A 126 7.78 18.79 -9.36
CA MET A 126 6.53 19.50 -9.64
C MET A 126 6.36 19.78 -11.13
N ARG A 127 7.44 20.01 -11.88
CA ARG A 127 7.38 20.05 -13.35
C ARG A 127 6.94 18.72 -13.93
N LEU A 128 7.43 17.58 -13.42
CA LEU A 128 6.97 16.26 -13.84
C LEU A 128 5.47 16.07 -13.53
N VAL A 129 5.05 16.33 -12.29
CA VAL A 129 3.64 16.21 -11.86
C VAL A 129 2.72 17.02 -12.77
N LYS A 130 3.07 18.28 -13.09
CA LYS A 130 2.28 19.13 -14.00
C LYS A 130 2.13 18.58 -15.42
N ASN A 131 3.10 17.80 -15.90
CA ASN A 131 3.11 17.27 -17.28
C ASN A 131 2.80 15.76 -17.34
N MET A 132 2.42 15.15 -16.22
CA MET A 132 2.28 13.70 -16.11
C MET A 132 1.12 13.14 -16.94
N ALA A 133 0.09 13.95 -17.22
CA ALA A 133 -1.09 13.50 -17.98
C ALA A 133 -0.74 12.92 -19.36
N ALA A 134 0.27 13.47 -20.03
CA ALA A 134 0.73 12.97 -21.34
C ALA A 134 1.32 11.54 -21.27
N LEU A 135 1.77 11.08 -20.10
CA LEU A 135 2.27 9.71 -19.91
C LEU A 135 1.14 8.67 -19.84
N PHE A 136 -0.10 9.12 -19.67
CA PHE A 136 -1.30 8.28 -19.54
C PHE A 136 -2.27 8.46 -20.71
N GLU A 137 -1.85 9.14 -21.78
CA GLU A 137 -2.71 9.37 -22.95
C GLU A 137 -3.18 8.05 -23.57
N GLY A 138 -4.50 7.87 -23.67
CA GLY A 138 -5.13 6.65 -24.16
C GLY A 138 -5.21 5.49 -23.16
N ALA A 139 -4.69 5.65 -21.93
CA ALA A 139 -4.82 4.65 -20.88
C ALA A 139 -6.17 4.79 -20.15
N ALA A 140 -6.88 3.67 -20.00
CA ALA A 140 -7.99 3.57 -19.05
C ALA A 140 -7.43 3.07 -17.72
N VAL A 141 -7.54 3.88 -16.66
CA VAL A 141 -7.08 3.53 -15.32
C VAL A 141 -8.30 3.30 -14.43
N GLU A 142 -8.40 2.10 -13.89
CA GLU A 142 -9.48 1.69 -12.99
C GLU A 142 -8.94 1.52 -11.57
N PRO A 143 -9.67 1.97 -10.53
CA PRO A 143 -9.29 1.71 -9.15
C PRO A 143 -9.22 0.20 -8.86
N CYS A 144 -8.07 -0.23 -8.36
CA CYS A 144 -7.80 -1.60 -7.94
C CYS A 144 -7.12 -1.54 -6.57
N LEU A 145 -7.47 -2.46 -5.66
CA LEU A 145 -6.80 -2.60 -4.37
C LEU A 145 -5.32 -2.94 -4.59
N LEU A 146 -4.42 -2.08 -4.15
CA LEU A 146 -2.98 -2.33 -4.22
C LEU A 146 -2.43 -2.76 -2.87
N HIS A 147 -1.39 -3.61 -2.89
CA HIS A 147 -0.61 -3.90 -1.69
C HIS A 147 0.10 -2.65 -1.14
N GLY A 148 0.61 -1.80 -2.05
CA GLY A 148 1.23 -0.51 -1.74
C GLY A 148 2.73 -0.56 -1.42
N ASP A 149 3.24 -1.66 -0.85
CA ASP A 149 4.67 -1.84 -0.53
C ASP A 149 5.20 -3.24 -0.92
N LEU A 150 5.07 -3.62 -2.19
CA LEU A 150 5.38 -4.98 -2.62
C LEU A 150 6.84 -5.12 -3.09
N TRP A 151 7.71 -5.64 -2.22
CA TRP A 151 9.11 -5.96 -2.50
C TRP A 151 9.50 -7.27 -1.79
N SER A 152 10.72 -7.77 -2.03
CA SER A 152 11.13 -9.09 -1.53
C SER A 152 11.07 -9.28 -0.01
N GLY A 153 11.10 -8.20 0.77
CA GLY A 153 10.93 -8.26 2.23
C GLY A 153 9.50 -8.59 2.66
N ASN A 154 8.51 -8.27 1.82
CA ASN A 154 7.08 -8.40 2.10
C ASN A 154 6.44 -9.58 1.35
N ILE A 155 7.27 -10.45 0.74
CA ILE A 155 6.83 -11.63 0.00
C ILE A 155 7.40 -12.86 0.68
N SER A 156 6.53 -13.82 0.97
CA SER A 156 6.91 -15.12 1.54
C SER A 156 6.14 -16.25 0.86
N THR A 157 6.40 -17.48 1.29
CA THR A 157 5.72 -18.68 0.81
C THR A 157 5.37 -19.54 2.01
N ASP A 158 4.12 -20.01 2.09
CA ASP A 158 3.71 -20.89 3.18
C ASP A 158 4.23 -22.32 3.00
N LYS A 159 4.01 -23.17 4.01
CA LYS A 159 4.40 -24.59 3.96
C LYS A 159 3.78 -25.42 2.82
N ASN A 160 2.71 -24.94 2.18
CA ASN A 160 2.08 -25.60 1.04
C ASN A 160 2.64 -25.09 -0.30
N GLY A 161 3.52 -24.09 -0.29
CA GLY A 161 4.06 -23.47 -1.50
C GLY A 161 3.24 -22.29 -2.02
N GLU A 162 2.21 -21.83 -1.30
CA GLU A 162 1.39 -20.70 -1.75
C GLU A 162 2.04 -19.35 -1.40
N PRO A 163 1.97 -18.35 -2.31
CA PRO A 163 2.53 -17.03 -2.06
C PRO A 163 1.75 -16.29 -0.98
N VAL A 164 2.49 -15.68 -0.06
CA VAL A 164 1.97 -14.85 1.03
C VAL A 164 2.55 -13.45 0.90
N ILE A 165 1.71 -12.42 1.03
CA ILE A 165 2.16 -11.03 1.10
C ILE A 165 1.83 -10.40 2.46
N LEU A 166 2.71 -9.52 2.93
CA LEU A 166 2.79 -9.02 4.31
C LEU A 166 2.99 -7.51 4.33
N ASP A 167 2.69 -6.87 5.47
CA ASP A 167 3.00 -5.47 5.75
C ASP A 167 2.54 -4.48 4.66
N PRO A 168 1.23 -4.42 4.35
CA PRO A 168 0.71 -3.58 3.29
C PRO A 168 0.64 -2.09 3.63
N ALA A 169 0.68 -1.27 2.58
CA ALA A 169 0.36 0.14 2.59
C ALA A 169 -0.78 0.43 1.58
N CYS A 170 -1.93 -0.22 1.78
CA CYS A 170 -3.03 -0.27 0.80
C CYS A 170 -3.60 1.10 0.40
N TYR A 171 -4.04 1.20 -0.86
CA TYR A 171 -4.83 2.26 -1.46
C TYR A 171 -5.41 1.81 -2.81
#